data_AF-A0A9P6YK08-F1
#
_entry.id   AF-A0A9P6YK08-F1
#
_cell.length_a   1.000
_cell.length_b   1.000
_cell.length_c   1.000
_cell.angle_alpha   90.00
_cell.angle_beta   90.00
_cell.angle_gamma   90.00
#
_symmetry.space_group_name_H-M   'P 1'
#
loop_
_entity.id
_entity.type
_entity.pdbx_description
1 polymer ?
#
loop_
_entity_poly.entity_id
_entity_poly.type
_entity_poly.pdbx_seq_one_letter_code
_entity_poly.pdbx_strand_id
1 'polypeptide(L)'
;MQQAAGELRFEEAAALRDQMGSLARVLHQQTMENTSGEDTDIIAVAVAGGKVCVNLAMVRGGRHLGDKPFFPSHAEGEAAPQVLEAFLAQHYPDNAMPPVLVCSHALPDPDLIGLLVEQAGGAASTGRERILDIQPDQLHQRVPVFLGSREEVAEAVRYHHAHDGAQG
;
A
#
# COMPACT_ATOMS: atom_id res chain seq x y z
N MET A 1 -43.76 -29.05 24.72
CA MET A 1 -42.37 -28.54 24.84
C MET A 1 -41.44 -28.94 23.67
N GLN A 2 -41.98 -29.37 22.52
CA GLN A 2 -41.23 -29.59 21.26
C GLN A 2 -41.61 -28.54 20.18
N GLN A 3 -42.03 -27.35 20.61
CA GLN A 3 -42.66 -26.37 19.71
C GLN A 3 -42.23 -24.94 20.10
N ALA A 4 -40.93 -24.76 20.36
CA ALA A 4 -40.35 -23.47 20.72
C ALA A 4 -38.86 -23.34 20.33
N ALA A 5 -38.43 -23.97 19.23
CA ALA A 5 -37.00 -24.01 18.85
C ALA A 5 -36.68 -23.56 17.41
N GLY A 6 -37.69 -23.27 16.57
CA GLY A 6 -37.48 -22.90 15.17
C GLY A 6 -37.56 -21.40 14.90
N GLU A 7 -38.61 -20.74 15.36
CA GLU A 7 -39.07 -19.50 14.72
C GLU A 7 -38.33 -18.23 15.18
N LEU A 8 -37.90 -18.17 16.45
CA LEU A 8 -37.28 -16.97 17.04
C LEU A 8 -35.84 -16.69 16.58
N ARG A 9 -35.23 -17.53 15.74
CA ARG A 9 -33.86 -17.30 15.21
C ARG A 9 -33.81 -17.03 13.71
N PHE A 10 -34.89 -17.28 12.96
CA PHE A 10 -34.91 -16.99 11.53
C PHE A 10 -35.19 -15.52 11.24
N GLU A 11 -36.07 -14.88 12.02
CA GLU A 11 -36.36 -13.44 11.89
C GLU A 11 -35.17 -12.57 12.31
N GLU A 12 -34.52 -12.89 13.44
CA GLU A 12 -33.30 -12.18 13.86
C GLU A 12 -32.16 -12.34 12.85
N ALA A 13 -31.99 -13.54 12.28
CA ALA A 13 -30.98 -13.79 11.25
C ALA A 13 -31.32 -13.15 9.89
N ALA A 14 -32.60 -12.93 9.60
CA ALA A 14 -33.04 -12.20 8.41
C ALA A 14 -32.79 -10.70 8.60
N ALA A 15 -33.15 -10.14 9.77
CA ALA A 15 -32.90 -8.75 10.11
C ALA A 15 -31.40 -8.40 10.11
N LEU A 16 -30.54 -9.26 10.66
CA LEU A 16 -29.09 -9.08 10.60
C LEU A 16 -28.56 -9.15 9.16
N ARG A 17 -29.09 -10.03 8.31
CA ARG A 17 -28.72 -10.08 6.88
C ARG A 17 -29.16 -8.85 6.12
N ASP A 18 -30.36 -8.35 6.38
CA ASP A 18 -30.89 -7.16 5.74
C ASP A 18 -30.12 -5.91 6.20
N GLN A 19 -29.70 -5.85 7.47
CA GLN A 19 -28.80 -4.82 7.99
C GLN A 19 -27.41 -4.90 7.37
N MET A 20 -26.82 -6.10 7.25
CA MET A 20 -25.54 -6.29 6.57
C MET A 20 -25.63 -5.94 5.08
N GLY A 21 -26.73 -6.28 4.42
CA GLY A 21 -27.00 -5.94 3.02
C GLY A 21 -27.18 -4.44 2.81
N SER A 22 -27.89 -3.77 3.71
CA SER A 22 -28.07 -2.31 3.70
C SER A 22 -26.76 -1.59 3.98
N LEU A 23 -25.99 -2.04 4.96
CA LEU A 23 -24.67 -1.48 5.31
C LEU A 23 -23.67 -1.67 4.16
N ALA A 24 -23.64 -2.86 3.54
CA ALA A 24 -22.81 -3.11 2.36
C ALA A 24 -23.19 -2.20 1.19
N ARG A 25 -24.49 -1.89 1.02
CA ARG A 25 -24.97 -0.97 -0.02
C ARG A 25 -24.54 0.46 0.24
N VAL A 26 -24.62 0.94 1.49
CA VAL A 26 -24.21 2.29 1.88
C VAL A 26 -22.69 2.47 1.78
N LEU A 27 -21.90 1.49 2.23
CA LEU A 27 -20.44 1.50 2.07
C LEU A 27 -20.03 1.50 0.59
N HIS A 28 -20.71 0.69 -0.23
CA HIS A 28 -20.50 0.69 -1.68
C HIS A 28 -20.89 2.03 -2.34
N GLN A 29 -21.93 2.70 -1.85
CA GLN A 29 -22.41 3.98 -2.37
C GLN A 29 -21.56 5.18 -1.93
N GLN A 30 -20.84 5.08 -0.80
CA GLN A 30 -19.86 6.08 -0.36
C GLN A 30 -18.49 5.97 -1.07
N THR A 31 -18.30 5.02 -1.99
CA THR A 31 -17.03 4.79 -2.70
C THR A 31 -16.87 5.64 -3.98
N MET A 32 -17.82 6.53 -4.32
CA MET A 32 -17.69 7.35 -5.53
C MET A 32 -18.00 8.82 -5.27
N GLU A 33 -16.96 9.65 -5.17
CA GLU A 33 -17.01 11.02 -5.68
C GLU A 33 -15.61 11.54 -6.07
N ASN A 34 -15.41 11.62 -7.39
CA ASN A 34 -14.49 12.48 -8.16
C ASN A 34 -13.08 12.78 -7.62
N THR A 35 -12.11 12.03 -8.15
CA THR A 35 -10.82 12.58 -8.62
C THR A 35 -10.41 11.72 -9.81
N SER A 36 -9.74 12.30 -10.81
CA SER A 36 -9.15 11.61 -11.98
C SER A 36 -8.68 10.21 -11.60
N GLY A 37 -9.35 9.18 -12.16
CA GLY A 37 -9.28 7.80 -11.68
C GLY A 37 -7.95 7.14 -12.02
N GLU A 38 -6.92 7.48 -11.25
CA GLU A 38 -5.65 6.78 -11.29
C GLU A 38 -5.81 5.40 -10.67
N ASP A 39 -5.17 4.42 -11.30
CA ASP A 39 -5.06 3.09 -10.74
C ASP A 39 -4.36 3.20 -9.38
N THR A 40 -4.99 2.63 -8.34
CA THR A 40 -4.55 2.78 -6.95
C THR A 40 -4.66 1.45 -6.22
N ASP A 41 -3.64 1.08 -5.45
CA ASP A 41 -3.74 -0.01 -4.49
C ASP A 41 -3.74 0.56 -3.06
N ILE A 42 -4.65 0.05 -2.23
CA ILE A 42 -4.81 0.43 -0.83
C ILE A 42 -4.47 -0.79 0.02
N ILE A 43 -3.44 -0.68 0.85
CA ILE A 43 -2.96 -1.76 1.71
C ILE A 43 -3.11 -1.38 3.19
N ALA A 44 -3.91 -2.17 3.89
CA ALA A 44 -4.14 -2.02 5.32
C ALA A 44 -3.59 -3.23 6.09
N VAL A 45 -2.86 -2.97 7.18
CA VAL A 45 -2.41 -4.01 8.11
C VAL A 45 -3.15 -3.84 9.43
N ALA A 46 -3.77 -4.91 9.91
CA ALA A 46 -4.43 -4.97 11.21
C ALA A 46 -3.91 -6.16 12.02
N VAL A 47 -3.69 -5.93 13.31
CA VAL A 47 -3.25 -6.96 14.26
C VAL A 47 -4.32 -7.13 15.33
N ALA A 48 -4.84 -8.34 15.48
CA ALA A 48 -5.87 -8.66 16.47
C ALA A 48 -5.69 -10.07 17.02
N GLY A 49 -5.65 -10.21 18.34
CA GLY A 49 -5.53 -11.52 19.00
C GLY A 49 -4.27 -12.30 18.59
N GLY A 50 -3.15 -11.60 18.37
CA GLY A 50 -1.89 -12.20 17.91
C GLY A 50 -1.83 -12.52 16.42
N LYS A 51 -2.95 -12.42 15.70
CA LYS A 51 -3.01 -12.65 14.25
C LYS A 51 -2.83 -11.34 13.49
N VAL A 52 -2.16 -11.42 12.35
CA VAL A 52 -2.01 -10.30 11.42
C VAL A 52 -2.82 -10.54 10.16
N CYS A 53 -3.53 -9.51 9.71
CA CYS A 53 -4.23 -9.49 8.44
C CYS A 53 -3.70 -8.32 7.61
N VAL A 54 -3.35 -8.59 6.36
CA VAL A 54 -3.06 -7.58 5.34
C VAL A 54 -4.21 -7.58 4.36
N ASN A 55 -4.94 -6.48 4.23
CA ASN A 55 -5.99 -6.32 3.23
C ASN A 55 -5.48 -5.47 2.07
N LEU A 56 -5.59 -6.00 0.85
CA LEU A 56 -5.30 -5.30 -0.39
C LEU A 56 -6.62 -4.99 -1.12
N ALA A 57 -6.95 -3.70 -1.24
CA ALA A 57 -8.05 -3.22 -2.06
C ALA A 57 -7.50 -2.56 -3.33
N MET A 58 -8.02 -2.94 -4.50
CA MET A 58 -7.53 -2.43 -5.79
C MET A 58 -8.58 -1.54 -6.45
N VAL A 59 -8.20 -0.32 -6.80
CA VAL A 59 -9.01 0.60 -7.60
C VAL A 59 -8.37 0.73 -8.98
N ARG A 60 -9.15 0.50 -10.04
CA ARG A 60 -8.68 0.68 -11.43
C ARG A 60 -9.69 1.50 -12.22
N GLY A 61 -9.21 2.50 -12.95
CA GLY A 61 -10.07 3.44 -13.69
C GLY A 61 -11.20 4.03 -12.82
N GLY A 62 -10.91 4.32 -11.55
CA GLY A 62 -11.87 4.84 -10.57
C GLY A 62 -12.91 3.84 -10.05
N ARG A 63 -12.75 2.53 -10.29
CA ARG A 63 -13.66 1.49 -9.79
C ARG A 63 -12.95 0.56 -8.81
N HIS A 64 -13.55 0.33 -7.64
CA HIS A 64 -13.06 -0.66 -6.69
C HIS A 64 -13.32 -2.08 -7.23
N LEU A 65 -12.25 -2.85 -7.42
CA LEU A 65 -12.28 -4.21 -7.97
C LEU A 65 -12.44 -5.30 -6.90
N GLY A 66 -12.33 -4.95 -5.62
CA GLY A 66 -12.54 -5.83 -4.47
C GLY A 66 -11.38 -5.86 -3.50
N ASP A 67 -11.66 -6.47 -2.34
CA ASP A 67 -10.75 -6.66 -1.22
C ASP A 67 -10.17 -8.09 -1.19
N LYS A 68 -8.84 -8.19 -1.08
CA LYS A 68 -8.14 -9.46 -0.90
C LYS A 68 -7.43 -9.50 0.45
N PRO A 69 -7.93 -10.29 1.42
CA PRO A 69 -7.25 -10.48 2.69
C PRO A 69 -6.13 -11.52 2.57
N PHE A 70 -5.01 -11.25 3.22
CA PHE A 70 -3.87 -12.14 3.40
C PHE A 70 -3.57 -12.30 4.88
N PHE A 71 -3.23 -13.53 5.29
CA PHE A 71 -2.90 -13.87 6.67
C PHE A 71 -1.49 -14.46 6.70
N PRO A 72 -0.44 -13.63 6.81
CA PRO A 72 0.93 -14.11 6.76
C PRO A 72 1.25 -15.03 7.95
N SER A 73 1.72 -16.24 7.67
CA SER A 73 1.97 -17.26 8.69
C SER A 73 3.16 -16.95 9.61
N HIS A 74 4.07 -16.07 9.20
CA HIS A 74 5.30 -15.74 9.92
C HIS A 74 5.32 -14.27 10.38
N ALA A 75 4.15 -13.68 10.65
CA ALA A 75 4.03 -12.29 11.10
C ALA A 75 3.59 -12.15 12.57
N GLU A 76 3.46 -13.27 13.30
CA GLU A 76 3.10 -13.22 14.72
C GLU A 76 4.20 -12.52 15.52
N GLY A 77 3.83 -11.44 16.21
CA GLY A 77 4.77 -10.62 16.99
C GLY A 77 5.54 -9.56 16.20
N GLU A 78 5.41 -9.54 14.87
CA GLU A 78 5.98 -8.49 14.04
C GLU A 78 5.15 -7.20 14.13
N ALA A 79 5.83 -6.06 14.06
CA ALA A 79 5.16 -4.77 14.04
C ALA A 79 4.55 -4.50 12.65
N ALA A 80 3.40 -3.81 12.62
CA ALA A 80 2.61 -3.62 11.40
C ALA A 80 3.37 -2.97 10.23
N PRO A 81 4.28 -1.97 10.44
CA PRO A 81 5.12 -1.45 9.37
C PRO A 81 6.02 -2.51 8.71
N GLN A 82 6.63 -3.40 9.49
CA GLN A 82 7.50 -4.47 9.00
C GLN A 82 6.70 -5.51 8.21
N VAL A 83 5.49 -5.85 8.67
CA VAL A 83 4.61 -6.75 7.92
C VAL A 83 4.19 -6.14 6.59
N LEU A 84 3.85 -4.85 6.58
CA LEU A 84 3.52 -4.13 5.36
C LEU A 84 4.70 -4.14 4.39
N GLU A 85 5.89 -3.79 4.87
CA GLU A 85 7.13 -3.79 4.10
C GLU A 85 7.39 -5.15 3.43
N ALA A 86 7.34 -6.22 4.22
CA ALA A 86 7.53 -7.58 3.74
C ALA A 86 6.45 -7.98 2.71
N PHE A 87 5.20 -7.55 2.91
CA PHE A 87 4.11 -7.78 1.96
C PHE A 87 4.38 -7.10 0.61
N LEU A 88 4.75 -5.82 0.61
CA LEU A 88 5.04 -5.08 -0.61
C LEU A 88 6.22 -5.67 -1.38
N ALA A 89 7.29 -6.01 -0.66
CA ALA A 89 8.50 -6.62 -1.22
C ALA A 89 8.25 -8.00 -1.85
N GLN A 90 7.22 -8.73 -1.42
CA GLN A 90 6.82 -10.01 -2.00
C GLN A 90 5.75 -9.86 -3.07
N HIS A 91 4.88 -8.85 -2.98
CA HIS A 91 3.74 -8.69 -3.86
C HIS A 91 4.12 -8.07 -5.20
N TYR A 92 4.85 -6.95 -5.21
CA TYR A 92 5.12 -6.19 -6.43
C TYR A 92 6.25 -6.68 -7.35
N PRO A 93 7.12 -7.64 -6.98
CA PRO A 93 7.99 -8.29 -7.97
C PRO A 93 7.21 -9.05 -9.05
N ASP A 94 6.06 -9.65 -8.69
CA ASP A 94 5.26 -10.50 -9.58
C ASP A 94 3.95 -9.85 -10.05
N ASN A 95 3.62 -8.66 -9.55
CA ASN A 95 2.36 -7.96 -9.83
C ASN A 95 2.63 -6.53 -10.31
N ALA A 96 1.85 -6.07 -11.29
CA ALA A 96 1.97 -4.72 -11.81
C ALA A 96 1.63 -3.69 -10.72
N MET A 97 2.61 -2.85 -10.38
CA MET A 97 2.41 -1.80 -9.37
C MET A 97 1.63 -0.62 -9.97
N PRO A 98 0.56 -0.14 -9.31
CA PRO A 98 -0.15 1.05 -9.73
C PRO A 98 0.69 2.33 -9.52
N PRO A 99 0.33 3.45 -10.17
CA PRO A 99 0.97 4.75 -9.94
C PRO A 99 0.74 5.30 -8.53
N VAL A 100 -0.34 4.88 -7.85
CA VAL A 100 -0.68 5.31 -6.49
C VAL A 100 -0.75 4.12 -5.54
N LEU A 101 -0.01 4.21 -4.45
CA LEU A 101 -0.01 3.23 -3.36
C LEU A 101 -0.39 3.92 -2.06
N VAL A 102 -1.51 3.50 -1.46
CA VAL A 102 -1.99 4.01 -0.16
C VAL A 102 -1.73 2.96 0.91
N CYS A 103 -0.94 3.31 1.92
CA CYS A 103 -0.55 2.40 2.98
C CYS A 103 -1.05 2.88 4.34
N SER A 104 -1.57 1.96 5.16
CA SER A 104 -1.99 2.25 6.54
C SER A 104 -0.84 2.65 7.49
N HIS A 105 0.40 2.30 7.14
CA HIS A 105 1.60 2.56 7.94
C HIS A 105 2.71 3.09 7.03
N ALA A 106 3.63 3.88 7.61
CA ALA A 106 4.81 4.35 6.90
C ALA A 106 5.80 3.20 6.65
N LEU A 107 6.47 3.23 5.50
CA LEU A 107 7.54 2.30 5.16
C LEU A 107 8.86 2.83 5.74
N PRO A 108 9.57 2.06 6.56
CA PRO A 108 10.77 2.54 7.22
C PRO A 108 12.01 2.50 6.33
N ASP A 109 12.07 1.63 5.32
CA ASP A 109 13.21 1.46 4.43
C ASP A 109 13.13 2.30 3.13
N PRO A 110 14.00 3.32 2.95
CA PRO A 110 14.06 4.11 1.73
C PRO A 110 14.43 3.32 0.48
N ASP A 111 15.20 2.24 0.60
CA ASP A 111 15.66 1.46 -0.55
C ASP A 111 14.50 0.68 -1.15
N LEU A 112 13.63 0.10 -0.31
CA LEU A 112 12.38 -0.50 -0.77
C LEU A 112 11.49 0.53 -1.46
N ILE A 113 11.32 1.73 -0.89
CA ILE A 113 10.51 2.78 -1.53
C ILE A 113 11.10 3.15 -2.89
N GLY A 114 12.44 3.26 -3.00
CA GLY A 114 13.13 3.49 -4.27
C GLY A 114 12.85 2.41 -5.30
N LEU A 115 12.96 1.14 -4.91
CA LEU A 115 12.63 0.00 -5.76
C LEU A 115 11.19 0.07 -6.27
N LEU A 116 10.24 0.30 -5.38
CA LEU A 116 8.83 0.41 -5.72
C LEU A 116 8.61 1.56 -6.72
N VAL A 117 9.09 2.78 -6.41
CA VAL A 117 8.95 3.96 -7.28
C VAL A 117 9.48 3.69 -8.70
N GLU A 118 10.62 3.02 -8.83
CA GLU A 118 11.16 2.68 -10.14
C GLU A 118 10.35 1.61 -10.89
N GLN A 119 9.81 0.60 -10.18
CA GLN A 119 8.87 -0.37 -10.76
C GLN A 119 7.58 0.30 -11.26
N ALA A 120 7.15 1.41 -10.63
CA ALA A 120 6.03 2.25 -11.06
C ALA A 120 6.32 3.06 -12.33
N GLY A 121 7.56 3.03 -12.85
CA GLY A 121 8.02 3.89 -13.94
C GLY A 121 8.59 5.25 -13.48
N GLY A 122 8.56 5.55 -12.18
CA GLY A 122 9.20 6.71 -11.57
C GLY A 122 10.73 6.62 -11.52
N ALA A 123 11.36 7.51 -10.76
CA ALA A 123 12.81 7.49 -10.56
C ALA A 123 13.19 7.69 -9.09
N ALA A 124 14.31 7.11 -8.69
CA ALA A 124 14.87 7.19 -7.34
C ALA A 124 16.34 7.62 -7.38
N SER A 125 16.69 8.76 -6.80
CA SER A 125 18.04 9.33 -6.86
C SER A 125 18.45 10.00 -5.56
N THR A 126 19.76 10.08 -5.31
CA THR A 126 20.35 10.91 -4.26
C THR A 126 20.53 12.37 -4.65
N GLY A 127 20.11 12.73 -5.87
CA GLY A 127 20.41 14.00 -6.51
C GLY A 127 21.71 13.96 -7.34
N ARG A 128 22.51 12.89 -7.22
CA ARG A 128 23.79 12.71 -7.94
C ARG A 128 23.91 11.36 -8.63
N GLU A 129 23.40 10.31 -8.00
CA GLU A 129 23.38 8.95 -8.53
C GLU A 129 22.04 8.28 -8.23
N ARG A 130 21.81 7.10 -8.83
CA ARG A 130 20.59 6.32 -8.62
C ARG A 130 20.69 5.57 -7.29
N ILE A 131 19.60 5.57 -6.49
CA ILE A 131 19.61 4.98 -5.14
C ILE A 131 19.96 3.49 -5.19
N LEU A 132 19.40 2.74 -6.14
CA LEU A 132 19.62 1.30 -6.26
C LEU A 132 21.03 0.91 -6.75
N ASP A 133 21.83 1.87 -7.23
CA ASP A 133 23.20 1.62 -7.69
C ASP A 133 24.24 1.89 -6.57
N ILE A 134 23.80 2.39 -5.41
CA ILE A 134 24.66 2.69 -4.27
C ILE A 134 25.09 1.40 -3.60
N GLN A 135 26.40 1.19 -3.48
CA GLN A 135 26.95 0.15 -2.61
C GLN A 135 27.01 0.68 -1.17
N PRO A 136 26.25 0.14 -0.21
CA PRO A 136 26.32 0.60 1.18
C PRO A 136 27.63 0.16 1.85
N ASP A 137 28.24 1.07 2.61
CA ASP A 137 29.42 0.85 3.44
C ASP A 137 29.06 0.30 4.84
N GLN A 138 27.83 0.54 5.31
CA GLN A 138 27.32 0.09 6.61
C GLN A 138 25.79 -0.11 6.60
N LEU A 139 25.27 -1.00 7.47
CA LEU A 139 23.86 -1.40 7.52
C LEU A 139 22.86 -0.25 7.76
N HIS A 140 23.28 0.82 8.44
CA HIS A 140 22.43 1.98 8.75
C HIS A 140 22.92 3.26 8.07
N GLN A 141 23.55 3.12 6.90
CA GLN A 141 23.96 4.26 6.09
C GLN A 141 22.75 5.10 5.70
N ARG A 142 22.89 6.42 5.78
CA ARG A 142 21.86 7.37 5.37
C ARG A 142 22.30 8.10 4.13
N VAL A 143 21.38 8.26 3.18
CA VAL A 143 21.59 9.01 1.95
C VAL A 143 20.45 10.03 1.76
N PRO A 144 20.68 11.15 1.08
CA PRO A 144 19.58 12.00 0.61
C PRO A 144 18.73 11.23 -0.41
N VAL A 145 17.43 11.52 -0.46
CA VAL A 145 16.46 10.74 -1.25
C VAL A 145 15.54 11.69 -2.03
N PHE A 146 15.53 11.53 -3.35
CA PHE A 146 14.60 12.14 -4.29
C PHE A 146 13.82 11.03 -4.99
N LEU A 147 12.50 11.03 -4.80
CA LEU A 147 11.58 9.99 -5.29
C LEU A 147 10.37 10.66 -5.93
N GLY A 148 9.90 10.13 -7.05
CA GLY A 148 8.67 10.61 -7.69
C GLY A 148 8.67 10.41 -9.19
N SER A 149 8.02 11.35 -9.90
CA SER A 149 7.98 11.32 -11.36
C SER A 149 9.39 11.44 -11.94
N ARG A 150 9.64 10.69 -13.01
CA ARG A 150 10.97 10.66 -13.64
C ARG A 150 11.43 12.05 -14.08
N GLU A 151 10.50 12.88 -14.55
CA GLU A 151 10.78 14.23 -15.05
C GLU A 151 11.18 15.19 -13.92
N GLU A 152 10.44 15.20 -12.81
CA GLU A 152 10.73 16.05 -11.65
C GLU A 152 12.02 15.61 -10.93
N VAL A 153 12.23 14.29 -10.79
CA VAL A 153 13.48 13.78 -10.21
C VAL A 153 14.67 14.13 -11.09
N ALA A 154 14.55 14.02 -12.42
CA ALA A 154 15.59 14.46 -13.34
C ALA A 154 15.85 15.97 -13.25
N GLU A 155 14.81 16.78 -13.01
CA GLU A 155 14.97 18.21 -12.76
C GLU A 155 15.74 18.50 -11.47
N ALA A 156 15.37 17.85 -10.36
CA ALA A 156 16.09 17.98 -9.10
C ALA A 156 17.57 17.60 -9.23
N VAL A 157 17.87 16.51 -9.95
CA VAL A 157 19.25 16.06 -10.25
C VAL A 157 20.02 17.09 -11.07
N ARG A 158 19.39 17.72 -12.08
CA ARG A 158 20.02 18.80 -12.88
C ARG A 158 20.47 19.97 -12.02
N TYR A 159 19.65 20.41 -11.06
CA TYR A 159 20.02 21.51 -10.16
C TYR A 159 21.27 21.18 -9.33
N HIS A 160 21.40 19.95 -8.85
CA HIS A 160 22.55 19.51 -8.05
C HIS A 160 23.83 19.48 -8.90
N HIS A 161 23.79 18.89 -10.10
CA HIS A 161 24.95 18.88 -10.99
C HIS A 161 25.37 20.28 -11.45
N ALA A 162 24.41 21.17 -11.73
CA ALA A 162 24.71 22.55 -12.10
C ALA A 162 25.38 23.31 -10.94
N HIS A 163 24.95 23.06 -9.69
CA HIS A 163 25.57 23.64 -8.51
C HIS A 163 27.00 23.11 -8.29
N ASP A 164 27.20 21.80 -8.39
CA ASP A 164 28.52 21.17 -8.23
C ASP A 164 29.51 21.71 -9.29
N GLY A 165 29.08 21.86 -10.54
CA GLY A 165 29.90 22.40 -11.64
C GLY A 165 30.17 23.91 -11.56
N ALA A 166 29.41 24.66 -10.75
CA ALA A 166 29.63 26.09 -10.53
C ALA A 166 30.59 26.37 -9.35
N GLN A 167 30.90 25.36 -8.53
CA GLN A 167 31.84 25.48 -7.40
C GLN A 167 33.25 24.94 -7.70
N GLY A 168 33.45 24.28 -8.86
CA GLY A 168 34.76 23.81 -9.35
C GLY A 168 35.42 24.80 -10.29
#